data_AF-A0A8X6V2V9-F1
#
_entry.id   AF-A0A8X6V2V9-F1
#
_cell.length_a   1.000
_cell.length_b   1.000
_cell.length_c   1.000
_cell.angle_alpha   90.00
_cell.angle_beta   90.00
_cell.angle_gamma   90.00
#
_symmetry.space_group_name_H-M   'P 1'
#
loop_
_entity.id
_entity.type
_entity.pdbx_description
1 polymer ?
#
loop_
_entity_poly.entity_id
_entity_poly.type
_entity_poly.pdbx_seq_one_letter_code
_entity_poly.pdbx_strand_id
1 'polypeptide(L)'
;MEKINTVVSCVNDASMVAKNCVKTSVANKAKTFESELMLLVVNKITDLIPNKVIDVDVTVSEFVSLADDKFNIPDRIDMLLGAEIFYKLLKPGKFYCDNWYLVLQNAVFGYVVSGSVDHTSYRESRSLRINC
;
A
#
# COMPACT_ATOMS: atom_id res chain seq x y z
N MET A 1 23.01 -7.85 4.81
CA MET A 1 22.23 -8.28 3.62
C MET A 1 22.66 -9.69 3.28
N GLU A 2 21.69 -10.60 3.20
CA GLU A 2 21.93 -12.02 2.95
C GLU A 2 21.70 -12.34 1.46
N LYS A 3 22.41 -13.35 0.94
CA LYS A 3 22.22 -13.85 -0.43
C LYS A 3 21.22 -14.99 -0.41
N ILE A 4 20.23 -14.92 -1.29
CA ILE A 4 19.18 -15.93 -1.45
C ILE A 4 18.95 -16.20 -2.95
N ASN A 5 18.11 -17.17 -3.26
CA ASN A 5 17.68 -17.46 -4.63
C ASN A 5 16.21 -17.89 -4.61
N THR A 6 15.31 -16.91 -4.45
CA THR A 6 13.87 -17.15 -4.27
C THR A 6 13.10 -16.67 -5.48
N VAL A 7 12.24 -17.54 -6.02
CA VAL A 7 11.31 -17.19 -7.10
C VAL A 7 10.08 -16.52 -6.50
N VAL A 8 9.74 -15.35 -7.03
CA VAL A 8 8.51 -14.62 -6.72
C VAL A 8 7.61 -14.69 -7.95
N SER A 9 6.43 -15.28 -7.78
CA SER A 9 5.39 -15.28 -8.81
C SER A 9 4.70 -13.92 -8.86
N CYS A 10 4.43 -13.45 -10.06
CA CYS A 10 3.81 -12.16 -10.36
C CYS A 10 2.53 -12.37 -11.19
N VAL A 11 1.81 -11.28 -11.45
CA VAL A 11 0.61 -11.29 -12.29
C VAL A 11 0.96 -11.71 -13.72
N ASN A 12 0.04 -12.39 -14.41
CA ASN A 12 0.18 -12.83 -15.80
C ASN A 12 1.27 -13.89 -16.01
N ASP A 13 1.37 -14.87 -15.08
CA ASP A 13 2.39 -15.93 -15.04
C ASP A 13 3.85 -15.42 -15.12
N ALA A 14 4.05 -14.12 -14.92
CA ALA A 14 5.37 -13.55 -14.80
C ALA A 14 6.02 -14.04 -13.50
N SER A 15 7.34 -14.13 -13.49
CA SER A 15 8.09 -14.40 -12.27
C SER A 15 9.40 -13.63 -12.27
N MET A 16 9.95 -13.43 -11.08
CA MET A 16 11.28 -12.88 -10.90
C MET A 16 12.05 -13.63 -9.84
N VAL A 17 13.37 -13.48 -9.86
CA VAL A 17 14.26 -14.08 -8.87
C VAL A 17 14.82 -12.99 -7.97
N ALA A 18 14.47 -13.04 -6.69
CA ALA A 18 15.10 -12.24 -5.66
C ALA A 18 16.43 -12.89 -5.25
N LYS A 19 17.53 -12.15 -5.38
CA LYS A 19 18.88 -12.63 -5.09
C LYS A 19 19.38 -12.26 -3.70
N ASN A 20 18.66 -11.37 -3.04
CA ASN A 20 19.05 -10.80 -1.77
C ASN A 20 17.84 -10.60 -0.88
N CYS A 21 18.05 -10.75 0.42
CA CYS A 21 17.10 -10.34 1.43
C CYS A 21 17.80 -9.51 2.51
N VAL A 22 17.00 -8.72 3.22
CA VAL A 22 17.45 -7.90 4.33
C VAL A 22 16.47 -8.07 5.49
N LYS A 23 17.04 -8.29 6.68
CA LYS A 23 16.30 -8.19 7.93
C LYS A 23 16.40 -6.74 8.41
N THR A 24 15.27 -6.07 8.57
CA THR A 24 15.23 -4.67 8.98
C THR A 24 14.06 -4.41 9.91
N SER A 25 14.21 -3.41 10.78
CA SER A 25 13.10 -2.87 11.55
C SER A 25 12.35 -1.80 10.74
N VAL A 26 11.02 -1.84 10.80
CA VAL A 26 10.13 -0.82 10.25
C VAL A 26 9.34 -0.22 11.40
N ALA A 27 9.43 1.09 11.58
CA ALA A 27 8.79 1.82 12.66
C ALA A 27 8.08 3.07 12.14
N ASN A 28 7.02 3.49 12.84
CA ASN A 28 6.40 4.78 12.56
C ASN A 28 7.20 5.94 13.17
N LYS A 29 6.96 7.17 12.71
CA LYS A 29 7.69 8.37 13.16
C LYS A 29 7.65 8.58 14.68
N ALA A 30 6.52 8.26 15.30
CA ALA A 30 6.31 8.38 16.74
C ALA A 30 6.92 7.22 17.56
N LYS A 31 7.46 6.18 16.92
CA LYS A 31 7.99 4.96 17.54
C LYS A 31 6.99 4.24 18.46
N THR A 32 5.70 4.39 18.20
CA THR A 32 4.63 3.68 18.90
C THR A 32 4.33 2.33 18.25
N PHE A 33 4.85 2.10 17.04
CA PHE A 33 4.80 0.85 16.32
C PHE A 33 6.19 0.54 15.77
N GLU A 34 6.62 -0.71 15.94
CA GLU A 34 7.84 -1.25 15.38
C GLU A 34 7.63 -2.74 15.06
N SER A 35 8.12 -3.19 13.91
CA SER A 35 8.14 -4.60 13.53
C SER A 35 9.42 -4.90 12.79
N GLU A 36 10.07 -6.01 13.16
CA GLU A 36 11.18 -6.56 12.39
C GLU A 36 10.61 -7.38 11.23
N LEU A 37 11.14 -7.18 10.03
CA LEU A 37 10.69 -7.81 8.80
C LEU A 37 11.88 -8.35 8.00
N MET A 38 11.64 -9.46 7.30
CA MET A 38 12.53 -10.01 6.28
C MET A 38 12.03 -9.58 4.91
N LEU A 39 12.74 -8.65 4.27
CA LEU A 39 12.35 -8.08 2.98
C LEU A 39 13.22 -8.63 1.85
N LEU A 40 12.59 -8.94 0.72
CA LEU A 40 13.29 -9.27 -0.52
C LEU A 40 13.78 -7.99 -1.19
N VAL A 41 15.03 -7.99 -1.66
CA VAL A 41 15.62 -6.86 -2.38
C VAL A 41 15.48 -7.12 -3.88
N VAL A 42 14.76 -6.23 -4.56
CA VAL A 42 14.49 -6.27 -5.99
C VAL A 42 14.84 -4.92 -6.63
N ASN A 43 15.14 -4.91 -7.93
CA ASN A 43 15.53 -3.68 -8.63
C ASN A 43 14.37 -2.69 -8.78
N LYS A 44 13.14 -3.19 -8.87
CA LYS A 44 11.93 -2.41 -9.07
C LYS A 44 10.73 -3.18 -8.51
N ILE A 45 9.91 -2.50 -7.70
CA ILE A 45 8.69 -3.08 -7.13
C ILE A 45 7.54 -2.94 -8.11
N THR A 46 7.25 -1.70 -8.54
CA THR A 46 6.22 -1.35 -9.53
C THR A 46 6.70 -0.19 -10.41
N ASP A 47 5.93 0.13 -11.46
CA ASP A 47 5.95 1.47 -12.05
C ASP A 47 5.45 2.53 -11.05
N LEU A 48 5.41 3.80 -11.48
CA LEU A 48 4.86 4.87 -10.66
C LEU A 48 3.40 4.58 -10.32
N ILE A 49 3.05 4.78 -9.05
CA ILE A 49 1.70 4.63 -8.53
C ILE A 49 1.33 5.92 -7.79
N PRO A 50 0.24 6.61 -8.21
CA PRO A 50 -0.51 6.37 -9.44
C PRO A 50 0.34 6.60 -10.70
N ASN A 51 -0.09 6.08 -11.86
CA ASN A 51 0.66 6.27 -13.12
C ASN A 51 0.44 7.66 -13.77
N LYS A 52 -0.52 8.42 -13.25
CA LYS A 52 -0.85 9.79 -13.62
C LYS A 52 -1.30 10.54 -12.38
N VAL A 53 -1.21 11.87 -12.40
CA VAL A 53 -1.78 12.69 -11.33
C VAL A 53 -3.28 12.43 -11.26
N ILE A 54 -3.78 12.21 -10.06
CA ILE A 54 -5.19 12.10 -9.77
C ILE A 54 -5.64 13.45 -9.23
N ASP A 55 -6.62 14.05 -9.90
CA ASP A 55 -7.30 15.23 -9.38
C ASP A 55 -8.28 14.78 -8.30
N VAL A 56 -7.93 15.06 -7.05
CA VAL A 56 -8.65 14.60 -5.87
C VAL A 56 -9.00 15.83 -5.05
N ASP A 57 -10.24 16.29 -5.14
CA ASP A 57 -10.79 17.27 -4.21
C ASP A 57 -11.25 16.55 -2.93
N VAL A 58 -10.30 15.98 -2.20
CA VAL A 58 -10.57 15.45 -0.87
C VAL A 58 -10.17 16.52 0.11
N THR A 59 -11.17 17.14 0.71
CA THR A 59 -10.98 17.91 1.94
C THR A 59 -10.68 16.92 3.06
N VAL A 60 -9.43 16.44 3.15
CA VAL A 60 -8.96 15.71 4.33
C VAL A 60 -8.95 16.74 5.45
N SER A 61 -9.83 16.56 6.44
CA SER A 61 -9.85 17.43 7.61
C SER A 61 -8.44 17.60 8.16
N GLU A 62 -8.07 18.83 8.55
CA GLU A 62 -6.74 19.21 9.07
C GLU A 62 -6.25 18.32 10.22
N PHE A 63 -7.15 17.57 10.85
CA PHE A 63 -6.89 16.67 11.97
C PHE A 63 -6.48 15.25 11.58
N VAL A 64 -6.44 14.90 10.28
CA VAL A 64 -6.09 13.56 9.81
C VAL A 64 -4.74 13.57 9.10
N SER A 65 -3.74 12.92 9.69
CA SER A 65 -2.45 12.67 9.05
C SER A 65 -2.57 11.48 8.09
N LEU A 66 -2.29 11.70 6.81
CA LEU A 66 -2.18 10.62 5.84
C LEU A 66 -0.88 9.84 6.04
N ALA A 67 -0.86 8.59 5.60
CA ALA A 67 0.36 7.79 5.52
C ALA A 67 1.28 8.27 4.38
N ASP A 68 0.68 8.85 3.34
CA ASP A 68 1.35 9.46 2.19
C ASP A 68 0.58 10.72 1.78
N ASP A 69 1.15 11.89 2.04
CA ASP A 69 0.56 13.18 1.67
C ASP A 69 0.59 13.44 0.16
N LYS A 70 1.30 12.62 -0.62
CA LYS A 70 1.43 12.70 -2.08
C LYS A 70 0.79 11.52 -2.80
N PHE A 71 -0.13 10.81 -2.14
CA PHE A 71 -0.79 9.61 -2.69
C PHE A 71 -1.43 9.80 -4.07
N ASN A 72 -1.75 11.05 -4.45
CA ASN A 72 -2.38 11.40 -5.72
C ASN A 72 -1.40 11.79 -6.83
N ILE A 73 -0.10 11.84 -6.55
CA ILE A 73 0.97 12.23 -7.49
C ILE A 73 1.78 10.98 -7.83
N PRO A 74 2.15 10.75 -9.11
CA PRO A 74 2.99 9.63 -9.49
C PRO A 74 4.32 9.60 -8.74
N ASP A 75 4.51 8.54 -7.95
CA ASP A 75 5.78 8.28 -7.27
C ASP A 75 6.06 6.77 -7.22
N ARG A 76 7.29 6.41 -6.88
CA ARG A 76 7.74 5.03 -6.76
C ARG A 76 7.31 4.43 -5.42
N ILE A 77 7.10 3.12 -5.39
CA ILE A 77 6.96 2.37 -4.14
C ILE A 77 8.34 1.93 -3.66
N ASP A 78 8.75 2.38 -2.47
CA ASP A 78 10.03 1.98 -1.86
C ASP A 78 9.94 0.63 -1.12
N MET A 79 8.75 0.25 -0.65
CA MET A 79 8.55 -0.98 0.11
C MET A 79 7.16 -1.57 -0.13
N LEU A 80 7.10 -2.87 -0.43
CA LEU A 80 5.85 -3.64 -0.50
C LEU A 80 5.76 -4.56 0.71
N LEU A 81 4.75 -4.32 1.55
CA LEU A 81 4.52 -5.10 2.76
C LEU A 81 3.52 -6.24 2.47
N GLY A 82 3.93 -7.46 2.81
CA GLY A 82 3.12 -8.65 2.60
C GLY A 82 1.97 -8.81 3.61
N ALA A 83 1.14 -9.83 3.39
CA ALA A 83 -0.01 -10.13 4.24
C ALA A 83 0.37 -10.46 5.71
N GLU A 84 1.61 -10.91 5.95
CA GLU A 84 2.13 -11.28 7.27
C GLU A 84 2.05 -10.16 8.33
N ILE A 85 2.16 -8.90 7.91
CA ILE A 85 2.09 -7.73 8.79
C ILE A 85 0.79 -6.95 8.60
N PHE A 86 0.03 -7.20 7.54
CA PHE A 86 -1.12 -6.40 7.12
C PHE A 86 -2.08 -6.06 8.27
N TYR A 87 -2.55 -7.08 9.01
CA TYR A 87 -3.49 -6.86 10.12
C TYR A 87 -2.87 -6.18 11.34
N LYS A 88 -1.54 -6.20 11.51
CA LYS A 88 -0.84 -5.43 12.55
C LYS A 88 -0.76 -3.95 12.22
N LEU A 89 -0.82 -3.60 10.93
CA LEU A 89 -0.77 -2.22 10.47
C LEU A 89 -2.12 -1.51 10.60
N LEU A 90 -3.22 -2.24 10.48
CA LEU A 90 -4.56 -1.67 10.56
C LEU A 90 -4.92 -1.23 11.97
N LYS A 91 -5.54 -0.05 12.07
CA LYS A 91 -6.07 0.50 13.32
C LYS A 91 -7.58 0.71 13.21
N PRO A 92 -8.31 0.75 14.34
CA PRO A 92 -9.69 1.21 14.33
C PRO A 92 -9.79 2.63 13.76
N GLY A 93 -10.86 2.88 13.00
CA GLY A 93 -11.10 4.16 12.35
C GLY A 93 -11.14 4.01 10.84
N LYS A 94 -12.28 4.40 10.27
CA LYS A 94 -12.52 4.43 8.83
C LYS A 94 -13.44 5.59 8.53
N PHE A 95 -13.08 6.40 7.55
CA PHE A 95 -13.92 7.49 7.06
C PHE A 95 -14.17 7.31 5.58
N TYR A 96 -15.39 7.63 5.15
CA TYR A 96 -15.75 7.72 3.75
C TYR A 96 -15.74 9.20 3.39
N CYS A 97 -15.06 9.56 2.31
CA CYS A 97 -15.10 10.93 1.80
C CYS A 97 -16.51 11.19 1.24
N ASP A 98 -16.92 12.46 1.14
CA ASP A 98 -18.29 12.84 0.79
C ASP A 98 -18.80 12.28 -0.55
N ASN A 99 -17.88 11.95 -1.46
CA ASN A 99 -18.18 11.32 -2.74
C ASN A 99 -18.35 9.78 -2.67
N TRP A 100 -18.13 9.16 -1.50
CA TRP A 100 -18.18 7.71 -1.22
C TRP A 100 -17.26 6.82 -2.06
N TYR A 101 -16.47 7.40 -2.96
CA TYR A 101 -15.54 6.67 -3.80
C TYR A 101 -14.20 6.42 -3.11
N LEU A 102 -13.85 7.28 -2.14
CA LEU A 102 -12.61 7.19 -1.38
C LEU A 102 -12.88 6.89 0.09
N VAL A 103 -12.02 6.03 0.63
CA VAL A 103 -12.03 5.54 2.00
C VAL A 103 -10.68 5.85 2.62
N LEU A 104 -10.70 6.46 3.78
CA LEU A 104 -9.56 6.68 4.65
C LEU A 104 -9.56 5.61 5.73
N GLN A 105 -8.60 4.69 5.67
CA GLN A 105 -8.43 3.63 6.67
C GLN A 105 -7.29 4.00 7.63
N ASN A 106 -7.57 4.05 8.93
CA ASN A 106 -6.54 4.30 9.94
C ASN A 106 -5.51 3.16 9.95
N ALA A 107 -4.24 3.50 9.94
CA ALA A 107 -3.14 2.56 10.07
C ALA A 107 -2.02 3.14 10.96
N VAL A 108 -1.07 2.29 11.34
CA VAL A 108 0.05 2.67 12.23
C VAL A 108 0.95 3.79 11.68
N PHE A 109 0.97 3.97 10.35
CA PHE A 109 1.75 4.99 9.66
C PHE A 109 0.97 6.27 9.32
N GLY A 110 -0.33 6.31 9.62
CA GLY A 110 -1.25 7.36 9.17
C GLY A 110 -2.44 6.75 8.45
N TYR A 111 -3.38 7.59 8.01
CA TYR A 111 -4.52 7.13 7.23
C TYR A 111 -4.11 6.78 5.80
N VAL A 112 -4.47 5.57 5.35
CA VAL A 112 -4.28 5.12 3.98
C VAL A 112 -5.52 5.48 3.17
N VAL A 113 -5.33 6.15 2.04
CA VAL A 113 -6.37 6.43 1.06
C VAL A 113 -6.56 5.22 0.16
N SER A 114 -7.80 4.77 -0.01
CA SER A 114 -8.15 3.68 -0.92
C SER A 114 -9.48 3.98 -1.59
N GLY A 115 -9.68 3.51 -2.82
CA GLY A 115 -10.95 3.66 -3.50
C GLY A 115 -10.81 3.90 -5.00
N SER A 116 -11.93 4.23 -5.63
CA SER A 116 -11.97 4.61 -7.04
C SER A 116 -11.94 6.13 -7.19
N VAL A 117 -11.36 6.59 -8.28
CA VAL A 117 -11.30 8.00 -8.67
C VAL A 117 -12.07 8.26 -9.96
N ASP A 118 -12.54 7.19 -10.63
CA ASP A 118 -13.43 7.29 -11.78
C ASP A 118 -14.88 7.41 -11.31
N HIS A 119 -15.49 8.55 -11.64
CA HIS A 119 -16.92 8.84 -11.40
C HIS A 119 -17.88 7.92 -12.19
N THR A 120 -17.39 7.06 -13.10
CA THR A 120 -18.22 6.39 -14.12
C THR A 120 -18.16 4.86 -14.14
N SER A 121 -17.54 4.17 -13.19
CA SER A 121 -17.34 2.71 -13.31
C SER A 121 -17.46 1.92 -12.01
N TYR A 122 -18.56 2.09 -11.27
CA TYR A 122 -19.15 0.94 -10.56
C TYR A 122 -19.98 0.12 -11.54
N ARG A 123 -19.34 -0.44 -12.57
CA ARG A 123 -19.91 -1.53 -13.36
C ARG A 123 -19.30 -2.82 -12.86
N GLU A 124 -20.17 -3.63 -12.28
CA GLU A 124 -19.85 -4.90 -11.64
C GLU A 124 -18.95 -5.79 -12.51
N SER A 125 -17.94 -6.35 -11.86
CA SER A 125 -17.51 -7.72 -12.10
C SER A 125 -17.06 -8.29 -10.76
N ARG A 126 -18.01 -8.84 -10.01
CA ARG A 126 -17.75 -9.64 -8.81
C ARG A 126 -17.19 -10.99 -9.26
N SER A 127 -15.88 -11.10 -9.29
CA SER A 127 -15.21 -12.38 -9.00
C SER A 127 -14.48 -12.19 -7.67
N LEU A 128 -15.13 -12.63 -6.60
CA LEU A 128 -14.45 -12.86 -5.33
C LEU A 128 -14.02 -14.33 -5.33
N ARG A 129 -12.72 -14.57 -5.49
CA ARG A 129 -12.08 -15.78 -4.96
C ARG A 129 -11.05 -15.33 -3.94
N ILE A 130 -11.41 -15.47 -2.66
CA ILE A 130 -10.46 -15.37 -1.56
C ILE A 130 -9.92 -16.78 -1.33
N ASN A 131 -8.67 -17.00 -1.75
CA ASN A 131 -7.84 -18.02 -1.12
C ASN A 131 -6.78 -17.23 -0.34
N CYS A 132 -6.92 -17.25 0.99
CA CYS A 132 -5.87 -16.79 1.89
C CYS A 132 -4.59 -17.61 1.67
#